data_AF-A0A496AEK1-F1
#
_entry.id   AF-A0A496AEK1-F1
#
_cell.length_a   1.000
_cell.length_b   1.000
_cell.length_c   1.000
_cell.angle_alpha   90.00
_cell.angle_beta   90.00
_cell.angle_gamma   90.00
#
_symmetry.space_group_name_H-M   'P 1'
#
loop_
_entity.id
_entity.type
_entity.pdbx_description
1 polymer ?
#
loop_
_entity_poly.entity_id
_entity_poly.type
_entity_poly.pdbx_seq_one_letter_code
_entity_poly.pdbx_strand_id
1 'polypeptide(L)'
;MSPNDVKELLDALITELKLPLIASDSGPLVVSEKSDRLTQSKIEKVVEQWLNENNLSYGIYVGRSASERDEATTRLALETYRVPEIKEVLKSLIAEQSLPLNVVDWGFQLEILADEGVGYRNNDMMKLKTMLEKEGLDIPVCHNGFNLWQEDGANLELSQFQTLANRLASALERYGLHVQLLHKGFELQKNADIEVNIAEAKELTYRLENMVGIRYVQGGYRYSSDALNPEIHWTSADVTTALPF
;
A
#
# COMPACT_ATOMS: atom_id res chain seq x y z
N MET A 1 15.65 10.96 13.71
CA MET A 1 15.29 11.31 12.32
C MET A 1 13.78 11.16 12.19
N SER A 2 13.11 12.15 11.62
CA SER A 2 11.66 12.19 11.44
C SER A 2 11.24 11.68 10.05
N PRO A 3 9.96 11.33 9.82
CA PRO A 3 9.46 11.05 8.47
C PRO A 3 9.73 12.18 7.46
N ASN A 4 9.70 13.45 7.87
CA ASN A 4 10.02 14.56 6.98
C ASN A 4 11.49 14.53 6.55
N ASP A 5 12.40 14.26 7.49
CA ASP A 5 13.84 14.15 7.19
C ASP A 5 14.10 13.00 6.20
N VAL A 6 13.39 11.87 6.37
CA VAL A 6 13.49 10.72 5.45
C VAL A 6 12.92 11.08 4.08
N LYS A 7 11.82 11.84 4.03
CA LYS A 7 11.24 12.31 2.77
C LYS A 7 12.20 13.22 2.01
N GLU A 8 12.81 14.19 2.68
CA GLU A 8 13.79 15.10 2.06
C GLU A 8 14.99 14.31 1.49
N LEU A 9 15.47 13.31 2.24
CA LEU A 9 16.51 12.41 1.77
C LEU A 9 16.08 11.56 0.56
N LEU A 10 14.85 11.02 0.59
CA LEU A 10 14.28 10.25 -0.51
C LEU A 10 14.14 11.10 -1.78
N ASP A 11 13.63 12.33 -1.66
CA ASP A 11 13.49 13.27 -2.78
C ASP A 11 14.87 13.64 -3.37
N ALA A 12 15.88 13.84 -2.52
CA ALA A 12 17.25 14.07 -2.95
C ALA A 12 17.83 12.87 -3.72
N LEU A 13 17.61 11.63 -3.23
CA LEU A 13 18.06 10.41 -3.90
C LEU A 13 17.35 10.18 -5.24
N ILE A 14 16.03 10.43 -5.31
CA ILE A 14 15.27 10.37 -6.56
C ILE A 14 15.87 11.32 -7.60
N THR A 15 16.18 12.55 -7.17
CA THR A 15 16.80 13.58 -8.03
C THR A 15 18.21 13.18 -8.47
N GLU A 16 19.04 12.68 -7.55
CA GLU A 16 20.41 12.22 -7.83
C GLU A 16 20.43 11.08 -8.86
N LEU A 17 19.54 10.09 -8.65
CA LEU A 17 19.40 8.93 -9.53
C LEU A 17 18.65 9.25 -10.84
N LYS A 18 18.14 10.47 -10.99
CA LYS A 18 17.36 10.94 -12.15
C LYS A 18 16.17 10.03 -12.45
N LEU A 19 15.49 9.59 -11.40
CA LEU A 19 14.32 8.74 -11.54
C LEU A 19 13.08 9.62 -11.78
N PRO A 20 12.22 9.31 -12.76
CA PRO A 20 10.94 9.98 -13.00
C PRO A 20 9.91 9.52 -11.95
N LEU A 21 10.21 9.79 -10.68
CA LEU A 21 9.43 9.40 -9.53
C LEU A 21 9.05 10.63 -8.69
N ILE A 22 7.88 10.55 -8.07
CA ILE A 22 7.44 11.47 -7.04
C ILE A 22 7.14 10.65 -5.78
N ALA A 23 7.84 10.95 -4.69
CA ALA A 23 7.54 10.34 -3.40
C ALA A 23 6.45 11.12 -2.68
N SER A 24 5.38 10.42 -2.28
CA SER A 24 4.29 10.95 -1.48
C SER A 24 4.29 10.30 -0.10
N ASP A 25 4.19 11.12 0.94
CA ASP A 25 3.96 10.63 2.29
C ASP A 25 2.56 9.97 2.38
N SER A 26 2.50 8.75 2.90
CA SER A 26 1.25 8.00 3.08
C SER A 26 0.57 8.31 4.42
N GLY A 27 1.20 9.12 5.27
CA GLY A 27 0.64 9.61 6.52
C GLY A 27 0.69 8.60 7.69
N PRO A 28 -0.03 8.92 8.79
CA PRO A 28 -0.12 8.04 9.95
C PRO A 28 -0.92 6.76 9.66
N LEU A 29 -0.54 5.68 10.33
CA LEU A 29 -1.26 4.41 10.36
C LEU A 29 -1.58 4.04 11.80
N VAL A 30 -2.84 3.69 12.07
CA VAL A 30 -3.28 3.23 13.40
C VAL A 30 -3.18 1.70 13.45
N VAL A 31 -2.37 1.21 14.37
CA VAL A 31 -2.05 -0.20 14.47
C VAL A 31 -2.79 -0.81 15.65
N SER A 32 -3.94 -1.39 15.37
CA SER A 32 -4.85 -1.95 16.39
C SER A 32 -4.88 -3.46 16.31
N GLU A 33 -4.67 -4.12 17.44
CA GLU A 33 -4.96 -5.54 17.61
C GLU A 33 -6.42 -5.86 17.25
N LYS A 34 -6.74 -7.16 17.07
CA LYS A 34 -8.13 -7.64 16.89
C LYS A 34 -8.97 -7.18 18.07
N SER A 35 -9.57 -6.02 17.89
CA SER A 35 -10.39 -5.34 18.87
C SER A 35 -11.85 -5.69 18.62
N ASP A 36 -12.67 -5.63 19.67
CA ASP A 36 -14.10 -5.78 19.48
C ASP A 36 -14.67 -4.70 18.56
N ARG A 37 -15.86 -4.95 17.99
CA ARG A 37 -16.54 -4.02 17.08
C ARG A 37 -16.71 -2.61 17.66
N LEU A 38 -16.87 -2.51 18.98
CA LEU A 38 -17.11 -1.24 19.65
C LEU A 38 -15.83 -0.39 19.68
N THR A 39 -14.70 -1.03 19.96
CA THR A 39 -13.38 -0.42 19.95
C THR A 39 -12.98 -0.01 18.53
N GLN A 40 -13.20 -0.87 17.53
CA GLN A 40 -13.00 -0.53 16.12
C GLN A 40 -13.81 0.71 15.70
N SER A 41 -15.10 0.74 16.04
CA SER A 41 -15.97 1.89 15.73
C SER A 41 -15.50 3.18 16.43
N LYS A 42 -14.93 3.11 17.63
CA LYS A 42 -14.34 4.28 18.30
C LYS A 42 -13.09 4.77 17.60
N ILE A 43 -12.19 3.86 17.20
CA ILE A 43 -10.98 4.21 16.45
C ILE A 43 -11.36 4.91 15.15
N GLU A 44 -12.29 4.33 14.39
CA GLU A 44 -12.78 4.89 13.12
C GLU A 44 -13.32 6.32 13.31
N LYS A 45 -14.11 6.56 14.35
CA LYS A 45 -14.62 7.91 14.67
C LYS A 45 -13.51 8.90 14.99
N VAL A 46 -12.50 8.51 15.77
CA VAL A 46 -11.37 9.38 16.10
C VAL A 46 -10.57 9.71 14.84
N VAL A 47 -10.34 8.71 13.99
CA VAL A 47 -9.65 8.88 12.70
C VAL A 47 -10.43 9.81 11.77
N GLU A 48 -11.74 9.61 11.63
CA GLU A 48 -12.61 10.46 10.81
C GLU A 48 -12.62 11.91 11.32
N GLN A 49 -12.71 12.09 12.63
CA GLN A 49 -12.61 13.41 13.25
C GLN A 49 -11.26 14.07 12.95
N TRP A 50 -10.16 13.33 13.10
CA TRP A 50 -8.82 13.85 12.84
C TRP A 50 -8.64 14.27 11.37
N LEU A 51 -9.14 13.47 10.42
CA LEU A 51 -9.10 13.79 8.98
C LEU A 51 -9.87 15.09 8.69
N ASN A 52 -11.07 15.21 9.25
CA ASN A 52 -11.92 16.39 9.08
C ASN A 52 -11.30 17.65 9.70
N GLU A 53 -10.74 17.56 10.92
CA GLU A 53 -10.12 18.69 11.62
C GLU A 53 -8.86 19.22 10.92
N ASN A 54 -8.13 18.36 10.23
CA ASN A 54 -6.89 18.73 9.56
C ASN A 54 -7.07 18.96 8.04
N ASN A 55 -8.31 18.89 7.53
CA ASN A 55 -8.63 18.97 6.10
C ASN A 55 -7.76 18.04 5.25
N LEU A 56 -7.57 16.81 5.75
CA LEU A 56 -6.74 15.80 5.13
C LEU A 56 -7.61 14.81 4.36
N SER A 57 -7.15 14.40 3.19
CA SER A 57 -7.78 13.36 2.37
C SER A 57 -7.06 12.01 2.44
N TYR A 58 -6.08 11.87 3.34
CA TYR A 58 -5.33 10.62 3.50
C TYR A 58 -6.24 9.49 4.01
N GLY A 59 -6.00 8.27 3.54
CA GLY A 59 -6.60 7.08 4.12
C GLY A 59 -5.76 6.59 5.29
N ILE A 60 -6.29 6.68 6.52
CA ILE A 60 -5.70 5.98 7.66
C ILE A 60 -6.32 4.59 7.72
N TYR A 61 -5.49 3.57 7.61
CA TYR A 61 -5.93 2.20 7.81
C TYR A 61 -5.79 1.84 9.30
N VAL A 62 -6.82 1.18 9.81
CA VAL A 62 -6.80 0.59 11.15
C VAL A 62 -6.49 -0.89 10.98
N GLY A 63 -5.41 -1.39 11.58
CA GLY A 63 -5.14 -2.83 11.52
C GLY A 63 -3.96 -3.32 12.34
N ARG A 64 -3.99 -4.62 12.69
CA ARG A 64 -2.95 -5.50 13.30
C ARG A 64 -2.17 -4.98 14.51
N SER A 65 -1.49 -5.89 15.20
CA SER A 65 -0.43 -5.49 16.13
C SER A 65 0.81 -4.99 15.36
N ALA A 66 1.69 -4.24 16.02
CA ALA A 66 2.91 -3.73 15.39
C ALA A 66 3.87 -4.85 14.99
N SER A 67 4.02 -5.90 15.82
CA SER A 67 4.89 -7.04 15.52
C SER A 67 4.39 -7.86 14.33
N GLU A 68 3.09 -8.17 14.28
CA GLU A 68 2.51 -8.90 13.15
C GLU A 68 2.57 -8.10 11.85
N ARG A 69 2.48 -6.76 11.93
CA ARG A 69 2.67 -5.90 10.77
C ARG A 69 4.11 -6.02 10.28
N ASP A 70 5.10 -5.79 11.14
CA ASP A 70 6.51 -5.80 10.73
C ASP A 70 6.94 -7.14 10.14
N GLU A 71 6.44 -8.25 10.70
CA GLU A 71 6.65 -9.59 10.14
C GLU A 71 5.96 -9.77 8.77
N ALA A 72 4.71 -9.33 8.64
CA ALA A 72 3.98 -9.39 7.38
C ALA A 72 4.63 -8.52 6.29
N THR A 73 5.04 -7.30 6.64
CA THR A 73 5.81 -6.37 5.80
C THR A 73 7.11 -7.02 5.34
N THR A 74 7.89 -7.59 6.26
CA THR A 74 9.16 -8.24 5.93
C THR A 74 8.95 -9.41 4.96
N ARG A 75 7.94 -10.25 5.20
CA ARG A 75 7.59 -11.36 4.30
C ARG A 75 7.13 -10.89 2.92
N LEU A 76 6.32 -9.84 2.83
CA LEU A 76 5.90 -9.29 1.54
C LEU A 76 7.05 -8.61 0.78
N ALA A 77 7.97 -7.96 1.48
CA ALA A 77 9.18 -7.41 0.89
C ALA A 77 10.03 -8.51 0.25
N LEU A 78 10.10 -9.69 0.88
CA LEU A 78 10.75 -10.86 0.29
C LEU A 78 10.04 -11.32 -0.99
N GLU A 79 8.72 -11.22 -1.13
CA GLU A 79 8.04 -11.62 -2.38
C GLU A 79 8.09 -10.54 -3.48
N THR A 80 8.48 -9.31 -3.13
CA THR A 80 8.47 -8.15 -4.06
C THR A 80 9.39 -8.35 -5.28
N TYR A 81 10.43 -9.19 -5.20
CA TYR A 81 11.26 -9.48 -6.36
C TYR A 81 10.54 -10.29 -7.45
N ARG A 82 9.44 -10.97 -7.10
CA ARG A 82 8.66 -11.82 -8.01
C ARG A 82 7.60 -11.05 -8.79
N VAL A 83 7.45 -9.75 -8.56
CA VAL A 83 6.45 -8.92 -9.26
C VAL A 83 6.45 -9.09 -10.79
N PRO A 84 7.60 -9.13 -11.49
CA PRO A 84 7.60 -9.37 -12.94
C PRO A 84 7.02 -10.75 -13.33
N GLU A 85 7.37 -11.80 -12.58
CA GLU A 85 6.82 -13.16 -12.77
C GLU A 85 5.30 -13.16 -12.56
N ILE A 86 4.84 -12.57 -11.45
CA ILE A 86 3.42 -12.53 -11.06
C ILE A 86 2.59 -11.77 -12.10
N LYS A 87 3.12 -10.67 -12.64
CA LYS A 87 2.48 -9.88 -13.71
C LYS A 87 2.28 -10.72 -14.98
N GLU A 88 3.26 -11.52 -15.36
CA GLU A 88 3.15 -12.39 -16.55
C GLU A 88 2.19 -13.56 -16.32
N VAL A 89 2.16 -14.15 -15.12
CA VAL A 89 1.14 -15.15 -14.75
C VAL A 89 -0.27 -14.55 -14.87
N LEU A 90 -0.50 -13.35 -14.33
CA LEU A 90 -1.80 -12.69 -14.39
C LEU A 90 -2.23 -12.38 -15.84
N LYS A 91 -1.30 -11.89 -16.68
CA LYS A 91 -1.57 -11.71 -18.12
C LYS A 91 -1.89 -13.02 -18.84
N SER A 92 -1.20 -14.10 -18.50
CA SER A 92 -1.46 -15.43 -19.06
C SER A 92 -2.87 -15.93 -18.70
N LEU A 93 -3.30 -15.74 -17.45
CA LEU A 93 -4.64 -16.12 -17.00
C LEU A 93 -5.74 -15.35 -17.73
N ILE A 94 -5.53 -14.04 -17.94
CA ILE A 94 -6.44 -13.19 -18.72
C ILE A 94 -6.53 -13.66 -20.17
N ALA A 95 -5.38 -13.96 -20.80
CA ALA A 95 -5.33 -14.43 -22.17
C ALA A 95 -5.98 -15.81 -22.36
N GLU A 96 -5.80 -16.74 -21.40
CA GLU A 96 -6.42 -18.07 -21.39
C GLU A 96 -7.95 -17.97 -21.43
N GLN A 97 -8.52 -17.02 -20.69
CA GLN A 97 -9.97 -16.80 -20.63
C GLN A 97 -10.47 -15.82 -21.71
N SER A 98 -9.59 -15.33 -22.58
CA SER A 98 -9.91 -14.29 -23.59
C SER A 98 -10.57 -13.05 -22.99
N LEU A 99 -10.21 -12.70 -21.76
CA LEU A 99 -10.80 -11.57 -21.06
C LEU A 99 -10.22 -10.25 -21.60
N PRO A 100 -11.07 -9.25 -21.90
CA PRO A 100 -10.65 -7.94 -22.39
C PRO A 100 -10.15 -7.03 -21.25
N LEU A 101 -9.20 -7.53 -20.45
CA LEU A 101 -8.63 -6.84 -19.30
C LEU A 101 -7.17 -6.48 -19.55
N ASN A 102 -6.75 -5.32 -19.06
CA ASN A 102 -5.36 -4.89 -19.01
C ASN A 102 -4.84 -4.99 -17.57
N VAL A 103 -3.58 -5.38 -17.41
CA VAL A 103 -2.90 -5.39 -16.10
C VAL A 103 -2.09 -4.10 -15.96
N VAL A 104 -2.47 -3.25 -15.02
CA VAL A 104 -1.73 -2.06 -14.62
C VAL A 104 -1.00 -2.34 -13.32
N ASP A 105 0.26 -1.90 -13.24
CA ASP A 105 1.08 -2.00 -12.05
C ASP A 105 0.94 -0.73 -11.22
N TRP A 106 0.56 -0.85 -9.95
CA TRP A 106 0.42 0.30 -9.05
C TRP A 106 1.73 0.81 -8.47
N GLY A 107 2.84 0.17 -8.85
CA GLY A 107 4.18 0.54 -8.44
C GLY A 107 4.48 0.07 -7.01
N PHE A 108 5.26 0.89 -6.32
CA PHE A 108 5.91 0.47 -5.07
C PHE A 108 5.72 1.48 -3.95
N GLN A 109 5.88 0.99 -2.74
CA GLN A 109 5.90 1.77 -1.50
C GLN A 109 7.19 1.44 -0.75
N LEU A 110 7.77 2.45 -0.10
CA LEU A 110 8.88 2.29 0.84
C LEU A 110 8.33 2.37 2.25
N GLU A 111 8.33 1.25 2.97
CA GLU A 111 7.99 1.21 4.38
C GLU A 111 9.25 1.40 5.22
N ILE A 112 9.17 2.27 6.22
CA ILE A 112 10.28 2.56 7.14
C ILE A 112 9.97 1.93 8.50
N LEU A 113 10.79 0.97 8.88
CA LEU A 113 10.72 0.29 10.18
C LEU A 113 11.77 0.88 11.11
N ALA A 114 11.45 1.02 12.39
CA ALA A 114 12.35 1.61 13.37
C ALA A 114 12.72 0.58 14.43
N ASP A 115 14.00 0.54 14.82
CA ASP A 115 14.47 -0.29 15.93
C ASP A 115 13.77 0.11 17.24
N GLU A 116 13.73 -0.82 18.19
CA GLU A 116 13.16 -0.58 19.51
C GLU A 116 13.80 0.65 20.18
N GLY A 117 12.97 1.58 20.67
CA GLY A 117 13.41 2.82 21.30
C GLY A 117 13.74 3.96 20.33
N VAL A 118 13.69 3.74 19.01
CA VAL A 118 13.89 4.80 18.01
C VAL A 118 12.62 5.63 17.82
N GLY A 119 12.70 6.93 18.10
CA GLY A 119 11.59 7.88 17.97
C GLY A 119 11.31 8.31 16.53
N TYR A 120 10.86 7.39 15.67
CA TYR A 120 10.46 7.69 14.29
C TYR A 120 9.00 8.16 14.19
N ARG A 121 8.77 9.47 14.37
CA ARG A 121 7.41 10.06 14.40
C ARG A 121 7.39 11.46 13.81
N ASN A 122 6.22 11.88 13.33
CA ASN A 122 5.93 13.28 12.97
C ASN A 122 4.81 13.86 13.84
N ASN A 123 4.51 15.15 13.66
CA ASN A 123 3.48 15.86 14.43
C ASN A 123 2.08 15.27 14.24
N ASP A 124 1.77 14.79 13.02
CA ASP A 124 0.47 14.25 12.67
C ASP A 124 0.19 12.94 13.41
N MET A 125 1.19 12.05 13.46
CA MET A 125 1.14 10.83 14.26
C MET A 125 0.94 11.14 15.75
N MET A 126 1.63 12.16 16.28
CA MET A 126 1.53 12.55 17.69
C MET A 126 0.16 13.14 18.05
N LYS A 127 -0.42 13.96 17.16
CA LYS A 127 -1.78 14.49 17.32
C LYS A 127 -2.81 13.37 17.33
N LEU A 128 -2.73 12.46 16.35
CA LEU A 128 -3.65 11.32 16.27
C LEU A 128 -3.55 10.41 17.51
N LYS A 129 -2.32 10.11 17.97
CA LYS A 129 -2.10 9.36 19.22
C LYS A 129 -2.76 10.04 20.42
N THR A 130 -2.61 11.36 20.53
CA THR A 130 -3.22 12.14 21.62
C THR A 130 -4.75 12.09 21.58
N MET A 131 -5.36 12.06 20.39
CA MET A 131 -6.81 11.94 20.25
C MET A 131 -7.31 10.54 20.63
N LEU A 132 -6.59 9.49 20.25
CA LEU A 132 -6.90 8.12 20.65
C LEU A 132 -6.83 7.95 22.18
N GLU A 133 -5.77 8.47 22.81
CA GLU A 133 -5.59 8.39 24.27
C GLU A 133 -6.72 9.10 25.04
N LYS A 134 -7.25 10.22 24.53
CA LYS A 134 -8.39 10.93 25.14
C LYS A 134 -9.67 10.09 25.18
N GLU A 135 -9.84 9.21 24.21
CA GLU A 135 -10.97 8.26 24.14
C GLU A 135 -10.70 6.97 24.93
N GLY A 136 -9.60 6.91 25.69
CA GLY A 136 -9.18 5.74 26.44
C GLY A 136 -8.64 4.61 25.56
N LEU A 137 -8.17 4.93 24.34
CA LEU A 137 -7.61 3.98 23.40
C LEU A 137 -6.07 4.10 23.43
N ASP A 138 -5.41 3.13 24.06
CA ASP A 138 -3.94 3.02 24.04
C ASP A 138 -3.50 2.19 22.83
N ILE A 139 -3.41 2.86 21.67
CA ILE A 139 -3.17 2.21 20.38
C ILE A 139 -1.93 2.83 19.72
N PRO A 140 -0.97 2.01 19.25
CA PRO A 140 0.17 2.49 18.50
C PRO A 140 -0.22 3.26 17.23
N VAL A 141 0.47 4.37 16.98
CA VAL A 141 0.41 5.13 15.73
C VAL A 141 1.81 5.13 15.12
N CYS A 142 1.91 4.68 13.88
CA CYS A 142 3.15 4.52 13.15
C CYS A 142 3.07 5.25 11.80
N HIS A 143 4.19 5.30 11.08
CA HIS A 143 4.23 5.87 9.73
C HIS A 143 3.83 4.80 8.71
N ASN A 144 3.06 5.20 7.69
CA ASN A 144 2.62 4.31 6.63
C ASN A 144 3.59 4.31 5.42
N GLY A 145 4.82 4.79 5.58
CA GLY A 145 5.81 4.80 4.50
C GLY A 145 5.50 5.80 3.37
N PHE A 146 6.23 5.67 2.27
CA PHE A 146 6.19 6.58 1.14
C PHE A 146 5.74 5.85 -0.13
N ASN A 147 4.70 6.36 -0.77
CA ASN A 147 4.29 5.91 -2.09
C ASN A 147 5.25 6.45 -3.14
N LEU A 148 5.69 5.60 -4.06
CA LEU A 148 6.51 5.98 -5.21
C LEU A 148 5.63 6.05 -6.46
N TRP A 149 5.23 7.26 -6.83
CA TRP A 149 4.42 7.51 -8.03
C TRP A 149 5.34 7.71 -9.23
N GLN A 150 5.06 7.00 -10.32
CA GLN A 150 5.74 7.21 -11.59
C GLN A 150 5.12 8.40 -12.31
N GLU A 151 5.95 9.23 -12.95
CA GLU A 151 5.43 10.25 -13.88
C GLU A 151 4.74 9.59 -15.08
N ASP A 152 3.75 10.27 -15.67
CA ASP A 152 2.94 9.72 -16.75
C ASP A 152 3.81 9.23 -17.93
N GLY A 153 3.63 7.97 -18.31
CA GLY A 153 4.35 7.34 -19.41
C GLY A 153 5.77 6.84 -19.06
N ALA A 154 6.25 7.06 -17.83
CA ALA A 154 7.43 6.39 -17.34
C ALA A 154 7.14 4.89 -17.12
N ASN A 155 8.10 4.05 -17.49
CA ASN A 155 8.07 2.62 -17.19
C ASN A 155 9.40 2.25 -16.54
N LEU A 156 9.41 2.25 -15.21
CA LEU A 156 10.61 1.92 -14.44
C LEU A 156 10.70 0.43 -14.16
N GLU A 157 11.91 -0.09 -14.34
CA GLU A 157 12.22 -1.47 -14.01
C GLU A 157 12.36 -1.64 -12.49
N LEU A 158 12.01 -2.81 -11.97
CA LEU A 158 12.13 -3.16 -10.54
C LEU A 158 13.53 -2.84 -9.99
N SER A 159 14.59 -3.06 -10.77
CA SER A 159 15.98 -2.81 -10.36
C SER A 159 16.24 -1.34 -10.00
N GLN A 160 15.51 -0.40 -10.60
CA GLN A 160 15.65 1.02 -10.29
C GLN A 160 15.03 1.35 -8.93
N PHE A 161 13.86 0.77 -8.61
CA PHE A 161 13.26 0.86 -7.28
C PHE A 161 14.14 0.22 -6.21
N GLN A 162 14.72 -0.94 -6.49
CA GLN A 162 15.66 -1.62 -5.59
C GLN A 162 16.91 -0.76 -5.35
N THR A 163 17.45 -0.12 -6.40
CA THR A 163 18.60 0.78 -6.26
C THR A 163 18.28 1.96 -5.35
N LEU A 164 17.11 2.59 -5.53
CA LEU A 164 16.64 3.67 -4.66
C LEU A 164 16.46 3.20 -3.21
N ALA A 165 15.79 2.07 -3.00
CA ALA A 165 15.54 1.50 -1.68
C ALA A 165 16.85 1.17 -0.94
N ASN A 166 17.82 0.55 -1.62
CA ASN A 166 19.12 0.20 -1.04
C ASN A 166 19.95 1.43 -0.67
N ARG A 167 19.91 2.48 -1.51
CA ARG A 167 20.57 3.76 -1.22
C ARG A 167 19.96 4.43 0.00
N LEU A 168 18.63 4.45 0.09
CA LEU A 168 17.93 4.98 1.26
C LEU A 168 18.26 4.16 2.51
N ALA A 169 18.20 2.82 2.44
CA ALA A 169 18.52 1.92 3.55
C ALA A 169 19.93 2.20 4.11
N SER A 170 20.92 2.31 3.22
CA SER A 170 22.31 2.61 3.61
C SER A 170 22.45 3.96 4.33
N ALA A 171 21.66 4.97 3.92
CA ALA A 171 21.68 6.29 4.55
C ALA A 171 20.93 6.32 5.90
N LEU A 172 20.00 5.39 6.11
CA LEU A 172 19.14 5.28 7.29
C LEU A 172 19.70 4.33 8.37
N GLU A 173 20.58 3.40 8.01
CA GLU A 173 21.14 2.37 8.90
C GLU A 173 21.68 2.95 10.22
N ARG A 174 22.46 4.04 10.14
CA ARG A 174 23.07 4.69 11.34
C ARG A 174 22.05 5.29 12.32
N TYR A 175 20.78 5.39 11.92
CA TYR A 175 19.69 5.93 12.73
C TYR A 175 18.79 4.84 13.31
N GLY A 176 19.13 3.56 13.12
CA GLY A 176 18.28 2.44 13.53
C GLY A 176 16.96 2.39 12.75
N LEU A 177 16.99 2.79 11.48
CA LEU A 177 15.86 2.79 10.57
C LEU A 177 16.13 1.85 9.39
N HIS A 178 15.18 0.97 9.12
CA HIS A 178 15.23 -0.02 8.04
C HIS A 178 14.23 0.33 6.95
N VAL A 179 14.57 0.01 5.70
CA VAL A 179 13.72 0.28 4.53
C VAL A 179 13.26 -1.05 3.94
N GLN A 180 11.96 -1.19 3.74
CA GLN A 180 11.35 -2.31 3.01
C GLN A 180 10.68 -1.79 1.75
N LEU A 181 11.02 -2.38 0.60
CA LEU A 181 10.34 -2.10 -0.67
C LEU A 181 9.17 -3.06 -0.82
N LEU A 182 7.97 -2.52 -0.93
CA LEU A 182 6.73 -3.28 -1.05
C LEU A 182 6.07 -3.00 -2.39
N HIS A 183 5.64 -4.06 -3.09
CA HIS A 183 4.76 -3.92 -4.24
C HIS A 183 3.34 -3.56 -3.80
N LYS A 184 2.72 -2.58 -4.48
CA LYS A 184 1.38 -2.12 -4.13
C LYS A 184 0.25 -2.99 -4.72
N GLY A 185 0.60 -3.97 -5.55
CA GLY A 185 -0.34 -4.81 -6.27
C GLY A 185 -0.58 -4.34 -7.70
N PHE A 186 -1.59 -4.94 -8.31
CA PHE A 186 -2.00 -4.70 -9.69
C PHE A 186 -3.43 -4.18 -9.74
N GLU A 187 -3.79 -3.60 -10.87
CA GLU A 187 -5.17 -3.24 -11.20
C GLU A 187 -5.54 -3.87 -12.53
N LEU A 188 -6.64 -4.61 -12.51
CA LEU A 188 -7.29 -5.13 -13.70
C LEU A 188 -8.17 -4.03 -14.25
N GLN A 189 -7.86 -3.50 -15.42
CA GLN A 189 -8.62 -2.43 -16.05
C GLN A 189 -9.38 -2.92 -17.29
N LYS A 190 -10.58 -2.39 -17.51
CA LYS A 190 -11.34 -2.58 -18.75
C LYS A 190 -11.90 -1.26 -19.25
N ASN A 191 -12.16 -1.19 -20.55
CA ASN A 191 -12.92 -0.08 -21.11
C ASN A 191 -14.34 -0.08 -20.52
N ALA A 192 -14.88 1.12 -20.28
CA ALA A 192 -16.18 1.28 -19.61
C ALA A 192 -17.34 0.59 -20.37
N ASP A 193 -17.25 0.54 -21.70
CA ASP A 193 -18.27 -0.06 -22.58
C ASP A 193 -18.23 -1.59 -22.62
N ILE A 194 -17.19 -2.21 -22.08
CA ILE A 194 -17.01 -3.66 -22.11
C ILE A 194 -17.67 -4.28 -20.88
N GLU A 195 -18.59 -5.22 -21.06
CA GLU A 195 -19.21 -5.95 -19.96
C GLU A 195 -18.38 -7.18 -19.59
N VAL A 196 -17.77 -7.15 -18.40
CA VAL A 196 -17.10 -8.31 -17.78
C VAL A 196 -17.69 -8.47 -16.40
N ASN A 197 -18.12 -9.68 -16.05
CA ASN A 197 -18.60 -9.92 -14.70
C ASN A 197 -17.44 -9.83 -13.70
N ILE A 198 -17.65 -9.13 -12.59
CA ILE A 198 -16.71 -8.99 -11.48
C ILE A 198 -16.21 -10.35 -10.93
N ALA A 199 -17.01 -11.41 -11.08
CA ALA A 199 -16.66 -12.78 -10.74
C ALA A 199 -15.42 -13.28 -11.52
N GLU A 200 -15.21 -12.82 -12.75
CA GLU A 200 -14.03 -13.16 -13.54
C GLU A 200 -12.76 -12.59 -12.89
N ALA A 201 -12.82 -11.33 -12.43
CA ALA A 201 -11.70 -10.71 -11.74
C ALA A 201 -11.41 -11.38 -10.37
N LYS A 202 -12.46 -11.88 -9.68
CA LYS A 202 -12.31 -12.69 -8.46
C LYS A 202 -11.63 -14.02 -8.76
N GLU A 203 -12.05 -14.70 -9.82
CA GLU A 203 -11.48 -15.97 -10.24
C GLU A 203 -10.02 -15.82 -10.66
N LEU A 204 -9.66 -14.77 -11.41
CA LEU A 204 -8.27 -14.46 -11.74
C LEU A 204 -7.40 -14.29 -10.49
N THR A 205 -7.90 -13.56 -9.49
CA THR A 205 -7.19 -13.35 -8.21
C THR A 205 -7.01 -14.66 -7.45
N TYR A 206 -8.05 -15.49 -7.40
CA TYR A 206 -8.01 -16.81 -6.76
C TYR A 206 -7.00 -17.76 -7.45
N ARG A 207 -7.03 -17.82 -8.79
CA ARG A 207 -6.07 -18.62 -9.57
C ARG A 207 -4.64 -18.11 -9.40
N LEU A 208 -4.45 -16.79 -9.37
CA LEU A 208 -3.14 -16.19 -9.13
C LEU A 208 -2.57 -16.66 -7.79
N GLU A 209 -3.34 -16.54 -6.70
CA GLU A 209 -2.95 -17.00 -5.37
C GLU A 209 -2.52 -18.48 -5.39
N ASN A 210 -3.33 -19.36 -6.01
CA ASN A 210 -3.02 -20.78 -6.10
C ASN A 210 -1.74 -21.08 -6.91
N MET A 211 -1.44 -20.28 -7.94
CA MET A 211 -0.28 -20.49 -8.79
C MET A 211 1.02 -19.96 -8.17
N VAL A 212 0.97 -18.79 -7.53
CA VAL A 212 2.18 -18.11 -7.05
C VAL A 212 2.46 -18.38 -5.57
N GLY A 213 1.47 -18.89 -4.84
CA GLY A 213 1.55 -19.20 -3.40
C GLY A 213 1.55 -17.98 -2.49
N ILE A 214 1.28 -16.79 -3.04
CA ILE A 214 1.18 -15.53 -2.30
C ILE A 214 -0.31 -15.19 -2.21
N ARG A 215 -0.76 -14.85 -1.01
CA ARG A 215 -2.15 -14.48 -0.80
C ARG A 215 -2.46 -13.15 -1.45
N TYR A 216 -3.22 -13.19 -2.53
CA TYR A 216 -3.79 -12.01 -3.17
C TYR A 216 -5.27 -11.88 -2.79
N VAL A 217 -5.71 -10.64 -2.60
CA VAL A 217 -7.11 -10.32 -2.34
C VAL A 217 -7.58 -9.28 -3.33
N GLN A 218 -8.88 -9.32 -3.59
CA GLN A 218 -9.52 -8.30 -4.38
C GLN A 218 -10.00 -7.19 -3.45
N GLY A 219 -9.34 -6.03 -3.53
CA GLY A 219 -9.49 -4.94 -2.58
C GLY A 219 -10.68 -4.03 -2.89
N GLY A 220 -10.57 -3.27 -3.98
CA GLY A 220 -11.53 -2.27 -4.41
C GLY A 220 -11.95 -2.40 -5.87
N TYR A 221 -13.01 -1.69 -6.21
CA TYR A 221 -13.55 -1.58 -7.55
C TYR A 221 -13.90 -0.13 -7.82
N ARG A 222 -13.59 0.36 -9.03
CA ARG A 222 -14.16 1.62 -9.52
C ARG A 222 -15.29 1.29 -10.48
N TYR A 223 -16.35 2.07 -10.41
CA TYR A 223 -17.55 1.92 -11.23
C TYR A 223 -17.71 3.11 -12.16
N SER A 224 -18.33 2.90 -13.32
CA SER A 224 -18.80 4.02 -14.13
C SER A 224 -19.94 4.76 -13.40
N SER A 225 -20.06 6.07 -13.64
CA SER A 225 -21.00 6.95 -12.94
C SER A 225 -22.48 6.59 -13.11
N ASP A 226 -22.82 5.71 -14.06
CA ASP A 226 -24.19 5.29 -14.41
C ASP A 226 -24.46 3.80 -14.11
N ALA A 227 -23.73 3.18 -13.17
CA ALA A 227 -23.80 1.75 -12.91
C ALA A 227 -25.18 1.28 -12.41
N LEU A 228 -26.07 0.90 -13.34
CA LEU A 228 -27.35 0.24 -13.07
C LEU A 228 -27.18 -1.20 -12.53
N ASN A 229 -26.00 -1.79 -12.75
CA ASN A 229 -25.57 -3.09 -12.24
C ASN A 229 -24.06 -3.08 -11.91
N PRO A 230 -23.66 -3.02 -10.63
CA PRO A 230 -22.24 -2.97 -10.25
C PRO A 230 -21.46 -4.22 -10.66
N GLU A 231 -22.10 -5.39 -10.85
CA GLU A 231 -21.39 -6.62 -11.20
C GLU A 231 -20.71 -6.56 -12.57
N ILE A 232 -21.19 -5.72 -13.49
CA ILE A 232 -20.69 -5.61 -14.86
C ILE A 232 -20.19 -4.20 -15.23
N HIS A 233 -20.70 -3.15 -14.55
CA HIS A 233 -20.34 -1.75 -14.81
C HIS A 233 -19.19 -1.23 -13.94
N TRP A 234 -18.24 -2.10 -13.60
CA TRP A 234 -16.95 -1.71 -13.04
C TRP A 234 -15.96 -1.31 -14.16
N THR A 235 -14.90 -0.57 -13.86
CA THR A 235 -13.87 -0.16 -14.83
C THR A 235 -12.48 -0.61 -14.40
N SER A 236 -12.28 -0.79 -13.11
CA SER A 236 -11.05 -1.33 -12.54
C SER A 236 -11.36 -2.19 -11.31
N ALA A 237 -10.50 -3.17 -11.08
CA ALA A 237 -10.53 -4.03 -9.92
C ALA A 237 -9.12 -4.29 -9.39
N ASP A 238 -8.94 -4.13 -8.08
CA ASP A 238 -7.63 -4.14 -7.44
C ASP A 238 -7.21 -5.57 -7.09
N VAL A 239 -5.96 -5.94 -7.36
CA VAL A 239 -5.36 -7.23 -7.00
C VAL A 239 -4.16 -6.96 -6.11
N THR A 240 -4.36 -6.97 -4.80
CA THR A 240 -3.35 -6.57 -3.81
C THR A 240 -2.93 -7.76 -2.97
N THR A 241 -1.69 -7.75 -2.49
CA THR A 241 -1.25 -8.75 -1.51
C THR A 241 -2.02 -8.53 -0.21
N ALA A 242 -2.67 -9.56 0.30
CA ALA A 242 -3.12 -9.52 1.68
C ALA A 242 -1.89 -9.62 2.58
N LEU A 243 -1.71 -8.66 3.49
CA LEU A 243 -0.82 -8.89 4.62
C LEU A 243 -1.23 -10.24 5.25
N PRO A 244 -0.34 -11.24 5.39
CA PRO A 244 -0.83 -12.60 5.67
C PRO A 244 -1.19 -12.76 7.14
N PHE A 245 -2.35 -13.35 7.39
CA PHE A 245 -3.12 -13.41 8.65
C PHE A 245 -2.37 -14.00 9.84
#